data_AF-A0A1G4JB53-F1
#
_entry.id   AF-A0A1G4JB53-F1
#
_cell.length_a   1.000
_cell.length_b   1.000
_cell.length_c   1.000
_cell.angle_alpha   90.00
_cell.angle_beta   90.00
_cell.angle_gamma   90.00
#
_symmetry.space_group_name_H-M   'P 1'
#
loop_
_entity.id
_entity.type
_entity.pdbx_description
1 polymer ?
#
loop_
_entity_poly.entity_id
_entity_poly.type
_entity_poly.pdbx_seq_one_letter_code
_entity_poly.pdbx_strand_id
1 'polypeptide(L)'
;MERPDLPPKGAPKSASSTSRDDCELPENINLLPAKVIAQLASEDREHLKDYVMRFEDCKDVENGSSELVKRLKLLMKGFRSTEERRERLKQSLSETKELEKDYETNWTKLNNLMATTYSDEALGLKMKKELEDLDHRAAALESNRGLDIDDFIAQYLEIRQQHHAKREMLCSWQKSR
;
A
#
# COMPACT_ATOMS: atom_id res chain seq x y z
N MET A 1 13.17 40.79 13.69
CA MET A 1 13.78 41.09 14.99
C MET A 1 15.27 41.25 14.74
N GLU A 2 15.73 42.47 14.50
CA GLU A 2 17.16 42.76 14.40
C GLU A 2 17.81 42.49 15.76
N ARG A 3 18.90 41.72 15.77
CA ARG A 3 19.64 41.46 17.00
C ARG A 3 20.43 42.72 17.36
N PRO A 4 20.49 43.12 18.64
CA PRO A 4 21.33 44.23 19.06
C PRO A 4 22.80 43.94 18.72
N ASP A 5 23.54 44.99 18.36
CA ASP A 5 24.95 44.90 18.01
C ASP A 5 25.74 44.17 19.10
N LEU A 6 26.46 43.13 18.69
CA LEU A 6 27.27 42.33 19.60
C LEU A 6 28.44 43.20 20.09
N PRO A 7 28.64 43.32 21.42
CA PRO A 7 29.80 44.03 21.95
C PRO A 7 31.10 43.30 21.56
N PRO A 8 32.23 44.01 21.43
CA PRO A 8 33.52 43.42 21.10
C PRO A 8 33.86 42.32 22.10
N LYS A 9 34.23 41.13 21.58
CA LYS A 9 34.51 39.92 22.37
C LYS A 9 35.57 40.22 23.43
N GLY A 10 35.17 40.26 24.71
CA GLY A 10 36.11 40.35 25.82
C GLY A 10 36.93 39.06 25.90
N ALA A 11 38.23 39.12 25.61
CA ALA A 11 39.08 37.92 25.63
C ALA A 11 39.38 37.40 27.06
N PRO A 12 39.62 36.08 27.20
CA PRO A 12 40.04 35.46 28.45
C PRO A 12 41.43 35.95 28.87
N LYS A 13 41.61 36.17 30.17
CA LYS A 13 42.88 36.59 30.78
C LYS A 13 43.79 35.37 30.97
N SER A 14 44.78 35.18 30.10
CA SER A 14 46.15 34.80 30.50
C SER A 14 47.10 34.70 29.30
N ALA A 15 48.34 35.14 29.56
CA ALA A 15 49.57 34.96 28.78
C ALA A 15 49.78 35.86 27.53
N SER A 16 50.73 36.79 27.71
CA SER A 16 51.59 37.46 26.71
C SER A 16 50.94 38.27 25.58
N SER A 17 51.32 39.53 25.55
CA SER A 17 51.01 40.56 24.56
C SER A 17 51.39 40.18 23.12
N THR A 18 50.39 39.86 22.32
CA THR A 18 50.27 40.28 20.92
C THR A 18 48.81 40.66 20.68
N SER A 19 48.61 41.66 19.84
CA SER A 19 47.35 42.36 19.57
C SER A 19 46.17 41.43 19.30
N ARG A 20 45.02 41.77 19.88
CA ARG A 20 43.74 41.14 19.55
C ARG A 20 43.38 41.53 18.11
N ASP A 21 43.46 40.55 17.21
CA ASP A 21 42.94 40.57 15.84
C ASP A 21 43.45 41.69 14.92
N ASP A 22 44.76 41.98 14.91
CA ASP A 22 45.33 42.77 13.81
C ASP A 22 45.40 41.88 12.56
N CYS A 23 44.48 42.08 11.61
CA CYS A 23 44.58 41.47 10.28
C CYS A 23 45.92 41.85 9.65
N GLU A 24 46.59 40.87 9.03
CA GLU A 24 47.85 41.14 8.35
C GLU A 24 47.63 42.22 7.28
N LEU A 25 48.46 43.24 7.31
CA LEU A 25 48.40 44.34 6.37
C LEU A 25 49.09 43.92 5.06
N PRO A 26 48.62 44.41 3.90
CA PRO A 26 49.29 44.18 2.62
C PRO A 26 50.79 44.49 2.65
N GLU A 27 51.58 43.70 1.92
CA GLU A 27 53.02 43.91 1.80
C GLU A 27 53.35 45.34 1.31
N ASN A 28 54.44 45.92 1.84
CA ASN A 28 54.95 47.24 1.46
C ASN A 28 54.13 48.48 1.86
N ILE A 29 53.17 48.36 2.80
CA ILE A 29 52.41 49.53 3.30
C ILE A 29 53.30 50.62 3.90
N ASN A 30 54.44 50.24 4.49
CA ASN A 30 55.41 51.18 5.06
C ASN A 30 56.14 52.05 4.00
N LEU A 31 56.00 51.73 2.71
CA LEU A 31 56.58 52.49 1.60
C LEU A 31 55.61 53.51 1.00
N LEU A 32 54.35 53.53 1.45
CA LEU A 32 53.32 54.41 0.91
C LEU A 32 53.27 55.76 1.66
N PRO A 33 53.20 56.89 0.94
CA PRO A 33 52.97 58.20 1.55
C PRO A 33 51.61 58.23 2.28
N ALA A 34 51.54 58.92 3.43
CA ALA A 34 50.32 59.01 4.24
C ALA A 34 49.06 59.50 3.48
N LYS A 35 49.25 60.27 2.39
CA LYS A 35 48.16 60.69 1.50
C LYS A 35 47.49 59.51 0.78
N VAL A 36 48.28 58.53 0.34
CA VAL A 36 47.77 57.34 -0.37
C VAL A 36 47.05 56.40 0.59
N ILE A 37 47.51 56.32 1.84
CA ILE A 37 46.82 55.57 2.90
C ILE A 37 45.46 56.23 3.23
N ALA A 38 45.41 57.57 3.29
CA ALA A 38 44.17 58.30 3.52
C ALA A 38 43.16 58.15 2.37
N GLN A 39 43.64 58.12 1.12
CA GLN A 39 42.81 57.82 -0.06
C GLN A 39 42.32 56.37 -0.02
N LEU A 40 43.18 55.40 0.29
CA LEU A 40 42.79 53.99 0.41
C LEU A 40 41.70 53.78 1.47
N ALA A 41 41.77 54.52 2.58
CA ALA A 41 40.79 54.43 3.67
C ALA A 41 39.44 55.13 3.37
N SER A 42 39.40 56.05 2.41
CA SER A 42 38.21 56.89 2.13
C SER A 42 37.55 56.60 0.79
N GLU A 43 38.34 56.46 -0.27
CA GLU A 43 37.86 56.25 -1.65
C GLU A 43 37.82 54.76 -2.01
N ASP A 44 38.80 53.96 -1.56
CA ASP A 44 38.97 52.56 -1.97
C ASP A 44 38.58 51.54 -0.88
N ARG A 45 37.58 51.89 -0.06
CA ARG A 45 37.12 51.06 1.07
C ARG A 45 36.62 49.67 0.63
N GLU A 46 36.13 49.54 -0.60
CA GLU A 46 35.69 48.25 -1.15
C GLU A 46 36.85 47.27 -1.33
N HIS A 47 38.03 47.75 -1.72
CA HIS A 47 39.22 46.92 -1.86
C HIS A 47 39.76 46.44 -0.51
N LEU A 48 39.63 47.26 0.54
CA LEU A 48 39.90 46.85 1.92
C LEU A 48 38.90 45.78 2.39
N LYS A 49 37.61 45.91 2.04
CA LYS A 49 36.59 44.91 2.36
C LYS A 49 36.86 43.57 1.69
N ASP A 50 37.20 43.57 0.40
CA ASP A 50 37.59 42.36 -0.34
C ASP A 50 38.87 41.73 0.19
N TYR A 51 39.81 42.55 0.68
CA TYR A 51 41.02 42.07 1.32
C TYR A 51 40.72 41.38 2.66
N VAL A 52 39.87 41.97 3.50
CA VAL A 52 39.43 41.38 4.77
C VAL A 52 38.65 40.08 4.54
N MET A 53 37.81 40.01 3.49
CA MET A 53 37.10 38.78 3.09
C MET A 53 38.03 37.60 2.79
N ARG A 54 39.31 37.83 2.46
CA ARG A 54 40.28 36.74 2.24
C ARG A 54 40.73 36.05 3.54
N PHE A 55 40.61 36.73 4.67
CA PHE A 55 40.90 36.16 5.99
C PHE A 55 39.71 35.41 6.58
N GLU A 56 38.49 35.68 6.09
CA GLU A 56 37.30 34.91 6.41
C GLU A 56 37.11 33.76 5.40
N ASP A 57 37.85 32.66 5.61
CA ASP A 57 37.85 31.53 4.69
C ASP A 57 36.49 30.80 4.71
N CYS A 58 35.62 31.09 3.73
CA CYS A 58 34.29 30.50 3.62
C CYS A 58 34.28 29.06 3.06
N LYS A 59 35.46 28.47 2.83
CA LYS A 59 35.62 27.14 2.22
C LYS A 59 34.88 26.05 3.00
N ASP A 60 34.85 26.13 4.33
CA ASP A 60 34.13 25.15 5.16
C ASP A 60 32.61 25.19 4.93
N VAL A 61 32.06 26.40 4.74
CA VAL A 61 30.64 26.61 4.45
C VAL A 61 30.32 26.15 3.03
N GLU A 62 31.18 26.46 2.06
CA GLU A 62 31.04 26.00 0.67
C GLU A 62 31.10 24.46 0.57
N ASN A 63 32.06 23.85 1.26
CA ASN A 63 32.21 22.40 1.34
C ASN A 63 30.98 21.75 1.97
N GLY A 64 30.53 22.26 3.13
CA GLY A 64 29.32 21.80 3.80
C GLY A 64 28.06 21.94 2.95
N SER A 65 27.91 23.07 2.25
CA SER A 65 26.83 23.30 1.28
C SER A 65 26.89 22.29 0.13
N SER A 66 28.07 22.05 -0.44
CA SER A 66 28.26 21.09 -1.53
C SER A 66 27.93 19.66 -1.09
N GLU A 67 28.30 19.27 0.13
CA GLU A 67 27.94 17.97 0.70
C GLU A 67 26.45 17.84 0.91
N LEU A 68 25.80 18.88 1.43
CA LEU A 68 24.36 18.88 1.65
C LEU A 68 23.60 18.73 0.32
N VAL A 69 24.06 19.41 -0.73
CA VAL A 69 23.52 19.26 -2.09
C VAL A 69 23.69 17.82 -2.60
N LYS A 70 24.85 17.18 -2.37
CA LYS A 70 25.07 15.78 -2.73
C LYS A 70 24.13 14.85 -1.98
N ARG A 71 23.97 15.04 -0.66
CA ARG A 71 23.05 14.25 0.18
C ARG A 71 21.60 14.41 -0.28
N LEU A 72 21.18 15.64 -0.60
CA LEU A 72 19.84 15.92 -1.10
C LEU A 72 19.57 15.23 -2.44
N LYS A 73 20.52 15.28 -3.38
CA LYS A 73 20.41 14.55 -4.66
C LYS A 73 20.27 13.05 -4.47
N LEU A 74 21.04 12.47 -3.53
CA LEU A 74 20.99 11.05 -3.21
C LEU A 74 19.64 10.67 -2.59
N LEU A 75 19.13 11.50 -1.69
CA LEU A 75 17.81 11.33 -1.09
C LEU A 75 16.70 11.41 -2.14
N MET A 76 16.75 12.38 -3.06
CA MET A 76 15.79 12.48 -4.17
C MET A 76 15.82 11.26 -5.10
N LYS A 77 16.99 10.66 -5.31
CA LYS A 77 17.11 9.41 -6.08
C LYS A 77 16.49 8.24 -5.30
N GLY A 78 16.69 8.18 -3.98
CA GLY A 78 16.07 7.21 -3.10
C GLY A 78 14.53 7.29 -3.12
N PHE A 79 13.98 8.50 -3.03
CA PHE A 79 12.54 8.72 -3.14
C PHE A 79 11.99 8.29 -4.50
N ARG A 80 12.65 8.62 -5.61
CA ARG A 80 12.23 8.16 -6.95
C ARG A 80 12.18 6.64 -7.07
N SER A 81 13.23 5.95 -6.63
CA SER A 81 13.26 4.48 -6.63
C SER A 81 12.16 3.87 -5.74
N THR A 82 11.91 4.49 -4.59
CA THR A 82 10.85 4.05 -3.66
C THR A 82 9.48 4.23 -4.28
N GLU A 83 9.26 5.35 -4.96
CA GLU A 83 8.02 5.68 -5.65
C GLU A 83 7.74 4.71 -6.81
N GLU A 84 8.75 4.41 -7.63
CA GLU A 84 8.64 3.38 -8.67
C GLU A 84 8.29 2.01 -8.10
N ARG A 85 8.91 1.63 -6.97
CA ARG A 85 8.60 0.38 -6.28
C ARG A 85 7.17 0.38 -5.73
N ARG A 86 6.71 1.52 -5.20
CA ARG A 86 5.35 1.71 -4.69
C ARG A 86 4.32 1.52 -5.81
N GLU A 87 4.58 2.07 -6.99
CA GLU A 87 3.66 1.93 -8.12
C GLU A 87 3.61 0.50 -8.65
N ARG A 88 4.76 -0.19 -8.76
CA ARG A 88 4.81 -1.62 -9.10
C ARG A 88 4.03 -2.48 -8.10
N LEU A 89 4.21 -2.23 -6.80
CA LEU A 89 3.47 -2.93 -5.74
C LEU A 89 1.96 -2.65 -5.82
N LYS A 90 1.56 -1.42 -6.14
CA LYS A 90 0.16 -1.05 -6.29
C LYS A 90 -0.50 -1.78 -7.46
N GLN A 91 0.21 -1.92 -8.58
CA GLN A 91 -0.24 -2.72 -9.74
C GLN A 91 -0.39 -4.21 -9.39
N SER A 92 0.62 -4.80 -8.76
CA SER A 92 0.56 -6.19 -8.31
C SER A 92 -0.58 -6.41 -7.31
N LEU A 93 -0.82 -5.44 -6.41
CA LEU A 93 -1.92 -5.50 -5.45
C LEU A 93 -3.30 -5.40 -6.14
N SER A 94 -3.44 -4.60 -7.19
CA SER A 94 -4.68 -4.61 -7.99
C SER A 94 -4.91 -5.95 -8.67
N GLU A 95 -3.89 -6.54 -9.29
CA GLU A 95 -3.99 -7.86 -9.92
C GLU A 95 -4.38 -8.94 -8.90
N THR A 96 -3.80 -8.93 -7.70
CA THR A 96 -4.18 -9.89 -6.64
C THR A 96 -5.61 -9.71 -6.17
N LYS A 97 -6.13 -8.47 -6.13
CA LYS A 97 -7.51 -8.18 -5.76
C LYS A 97 -8.50 -8.65 -6.82
N GLU A 98 -8.15 -8.50 -8.09
CA GLU A 98 -8.95 -9.05 -9.18
C GLU A 98 -9.00 -10.58 -9.09
N LEU A 99 -7.86 -11.22 -8.84
CA LEU A 99 -7.79 -12.67 -8.66
C LEU A 99 -8.59 -13.16 -7.43
N GLU A 100 -8.52 -12.43 -6.31
CA GLU A 100 -9.30 -12.72 -5.10
C GLU A 100 -10.81 -12.66 -5.41
N LYS A 101 -11.25 -11.63 -6.13
CA LYS A 101 -12.64 -11.50 -6.57
C LYS A 101 -13.06 -12.66 -7.47
N ASP A 102 -12.23 -13.04 -8.43
CA ASP A 102 -12.52 -14.19 -9.30
C ASP A 102 -12.62 -15.49 -8.49
N TYR A 103 -11.72 -15.69 -7.53
CA TYR A 103 -11.79 -16.80 -6.60
C TYR A 103 -13.09 -16.82 -5.81
N GLU A 104 -13.49 -15.71 -5.21
CA GLU A 104 -14.75 -15.61 -4.45
C GLU A 104 -15.98 -15.92 -5.34
N THR A 105 -16.00 -15.42 -6.57
CA THR A 105 -17.11 -15.72 -7.49
C THR A 105 -17.18 -17.20 -7.86
N ASN A 106 -16.04 -17.85 -8.06
CA ASN A 106 -16.00 -19.27 -8.38
C ASN A 106 -16.34 -20.13 -7.16
N TRP A 107 -15.83 -19.75 -6.00
CA TRP A 107 -16.16 -20.38 -4.73
C TRP A 107 -17.66 -20.31 -4.43
N THR A 108 -18.26 -19.13 -4.56
CA THR A 108 -19.70 -18.95 -4.34
C THR A 108 -20.54 -19.74 -5.33
N LYS A 109 -20.17 -19.77 -6.62
CA LYS A 109 -20.83 -20.63 -7.62
C LYS A 109 -20.75 -22.10 -7.24
N LEU A 110 -19.57 -22.58 -6.88
CA LEU A 110 -19.37 -23.97 -6.48
C LEU A 110 -20.17 -24.31 -5.22
N ASN A 111 -20.13 -23.44 -4.21
CA ASN A 111 -20.85 -23.65 -2.97
C ASN A 111 -22.37 -23.64 -3.19
N ASN A 112 -22.87 -22.76 -4.05
CA ASN A 112 -24.28 -22.75 -4.44
C ASN A 112 -24.66 -24.04 -5.18
N LEU A 113 -23.84 -24.52 -6.10
CA LEU A 113 -24.06 -25.79 -6.78
C LEU A 113 -24.09 -26.95 -5.76
N MET A 114 -23.09 -27.03 -4.89
CA MET A 114 -23.05 -28.03 -3.83
C MET A 114 -24.30 -27.94 -2.95
N ALA A 115 -24.66 -26.76 -2.45
CA ALA A 115 -25.81 -26.57 -1.59
C ALA A 115 -27.13 -26.95 -2.26
N THR A 116 -27.32 -26.64 -3.55
CA THR A 116 -28.59 -26.80 -4.26
C THR A 116 -28.78 -28.15 -4.94
N THR A 117 -27.71 -28.84 -5.34
CA THR A 117 -27.83 -30.09 -6.10
C THR A 117 -27.20 -31.30 -5.44
N TYR A 118 -26.11 -31.11 -4.68
CA TYR A 118 -25.30 -32.23 -4.18
C TYR A 118 -25.30 -32.36 -2.66
N SER A 119 -25.80 -31.36 -1.94
CA SER A 119 -25.89 -31.42 -0.50
C SER A 119 -26.88 -32.52 -0.11
N ASP A 120 -26.60 -33.19 1.00
CA ASP A 120 -27.52 -34.18 1.58
C ASP A 120 -28.93 -33.61 1.77
N GLU A 121 -29.04 -32.33 2.11
CA GLU A 121 -30.31 -31.64 2.27
C GLU A 121 -31.03 -31.45 0.93
N ALA A 122 -30.33 -30.99 -0.11
CA ALA A 122 -30.90 -30.83 -1.45
C ALA A 122 -31.31 -32.17 -2.06
N LEU A 123 -30.46 -33.19 -1.93
CA LEU A 123 -30.78 -34.54 -2.41
C LEU A 123 -31.96 -35.13 -1.63
N GLY A 124 -32.00 -34.94 -0.31
CA GLY A 124 -33.12 -35.35 0.53
C GLY A 124 -34.43 -34.64 0.15
N LEU A 125 -34.39 -33.34 -0.11
CA LEU A 125 -35.54 -32.56 -0.59
C LEU A 125 -36.01 -33.03 -1.98
N LYS A 126 -35.07 -33.27 -2.90
CA LYS A 126 -35.38 -33.79 -4.23
C LYS A 126 -36.07 -35.16 -4.14
N MET A 127 -35.56 -36.04 -3.29
CA MET A 127 -36.13 -37.37 -3.08
C MET A 127 -37.52 -37.33 -2.42
N LYS A 128 -37.76 -36.38 -1.50
CA LYS A 128 -39.10 -36.11 -0.95
C LYS A 128 -40.07 -35.63 -2.03
N LYS A 129 -39.65 -34.68 -2.88
CA LYS A 129 -40.47 -34.20 -3.99
C LYS A 129 -40.81 -35.32 -4.98
N GLU A 130 -39.85 -36.19 -5.30
CA GLU A 130 -40.10 -37.36 -6.14
C GLU A 130 -41.11 -38.35 -5.54
N LEU A 131 -41.17 -38.47 -4.21
CA LEU A 131 -42.20 -39.25 -3.51
C LEU A 131 -43.58 -38.60 -3.63
N GLU A 132 -43.66 -37.28 -3.43
CA GLU A 132 -44.90 -36.51 -3.64
C GLU A 132 -45.41 -36.65 -5.07
N ASP A 133 -44.52 -36.55 -6.07
CA ASP A 133 -44.85 -36.74 -7.49
C ASP A 133 -45.34 -38.18 -7.79
N LEU A 134 -44.79 -39.19 -7.11
CA LEU A 134 -45.28 -40.58 -7.20
C LEU A 134 -46.67 -40.74 -6.58
N ASP A 135 -46.93 -40.12 -5.43
CA ASP A 135 -48.25 -40.13 -4.79
C ASP A 135 -49.30 -39.40 -5.64
N HIS A 136 -48.94 -38.26 -6.24
CA HIS A 136 -49.80 -37.55 -7.18
C HIS A 136 -50.11 -38.39 -8.43
N ARG A 137 -49.12 -39.11 -8.99
CA ARG A 137 -49.35 -40.01 -10.12
C ARG A 137 -50.24 -41.20 -9.76
N ALA A 138 -50.06 -41.78 -8.57
CA ALA A 138 -50.92 -42.85 -8.07
C ALA A 138 -52.38 -42.36 -7.94
N ALA A 139 -52.59 -41.19 -7.33
CA ALA A 139 -53.92 -40.59 -7.19
C ALA A 139 -54.55 -40.25 -8.55
N ALA A 140 -53.74 -39.76 -9.51
CA ALA A 140 -54.21 -39.49 -10.87
C ALA A 140 -54.64 -40.77 -11.61
N LEU A 141 -53.90 -41.88 -11.44
CA LEU A 141 -54.29 -43.19 -11.98
C LEU A 141 -55.58 -43.70 -11.33
N GLU A 142 -55.73 -43.60 -10.00
CA GLU A 142 -56.96 -43.99 -9.30
C GLU A 142 -58.19 -43.20 -9.80
N SER A 143 -57.99 -41.93 -10.19
CA SER A 143 -59.06 -41.10 -10.75
C SER A 143 -59.37 -41.43 -12.22
N ASN A 144 -58.49 -42.13 -12.93
CA ASN A 144 -58.66 -42.46 -14.34
C ASN A 144 -59.49 -43.73 -14.52
N ARG A 145 -60.78 -43.56 -14.84
CA ARG A 145 -61.74 -44.67 -15.05
C ARG A 145 -61.69 -45.31 -16.43
N GLY A 146 -60.79 -44.87 -17.31
CA GLY A 146 -60.71 -45.31 -18.71
C GLY A 146 -59.72 -46.43 -18.99
N LEU A 147 -59.00 -46.92 -17.98
CA LEU A 147 -57.97 -47.96 -18.12
C LEU A 147 -58.59 -49.36 -17.98
N ASP A 148 -58.02 -50.31 -18.72
CA ASP A 148 -58.29 -51.73 -18.48
C ASP A 148 -57.79 -52.14 -17.09
N ILE A 149 -58.45 -53.12 -16.47
CA ILE A 149 -58.21 -53.49 -15.07
C ILE A 149 -56.78 -54.01 -14.90
N ASP A 150 -56.31 -54.84 -15.82
CA ASP A 150 -54.97 -55.42 -15.76
C ASP A 150 -53.89 -54.35 -15.97
N ASP A 151 -54.10 -53.41 -16.89
CA ASP A 151 -53.22 -52.27 -17.14
C ASP A 151 -53.17 -51.31 -15.94
N PHE A 152 -54.31 -51.06 -15.30
CA PHE A 152 -54.39 -50.26 -14.08
C PHE A 152 -53.61 -50.92 -12.94
N ILE A 153 -53.83 -52.21 -12.70
CA ILE A 153 -53.15 -52.95 -11.63
C ILE A 153 -51.64 -52.95 -11.87
N ALA A 154 -51.18 -53.21 -13.10
CA ALA A 154 -49.76 -53.23 -13.43
C ALA A 154 -49.10 -51.86 -13.16
N GLN A 155 -49.68 -50.78 -13.67
CA GLN A 155 -49.13 -49.43 -13.51
C GLN A 155 -49.20 -48.93 -12.06
N TYR A 156 -50.30 -49.21 -11.36
CA TYR A 156 -50.46 -48.82 -9.96
C TYR A 156 -49.48 -49.55 -9.04
N LEU A 157 -49.31 -50.86 -9.24
CA LEU A 157 -48.37 -51.67 -8.48
C LEU A 157 -46.93 -51.20 -8.70
N GLU A 158 -46.55 -50.90 -9.95
CA GLU A 158 -45.22 -50.37 -10.28
C GLU A 158 -44.95 -49.04 -9.56
N ILE A 159 -45.89 -48.09 -9.62
CA ILE A 159 -45.75 -46.80 -8.94
C ILE A 159 -45.64 -46.98 -7.42
N ARG A 160 -46.46 -47.84 -6.82
CA ARG A 160 -46.40 -48.10 -5.36
C ARG A 160 -45.11 -48.79 -4.96
N GLN A 161 -44.60 -49.72 -5.77
CA GLN A 161 -43.32 -50.37 -5.52
C GLN A 161 -42.17 -49.36 -5.57
N GLN A 162 -42.15 -48.48 -6.57
CA GLN A 162 -41.16 -47.41 -6.66
C GLN A 162 -41.25 -46.42 -5.49
N HIS A 163 -42.46 -46.08 -5.06
CA HIS A 163 -42.69 -45.20 -3.90
C HIS A 163 -42.16 -45.81 -2.62
N HIS A 164 -42.54 -47.04 -2.30
CA HIS A 164 -42.09 -47.71 -1.07
C HIS A 164 -40.57 -47.93 -1.07
N ALA A 165 -39.97 -48.33 -2.19
CA ALA A 165 -38.52 -48.48 -2.30
C ALA A 165 -37.79 -47.16 -2.02
N LYS A 166 -38.23 -46.05 -2.63
CA LYS A 166 -37.64 -44.72 -2.36
C LYS A 166 -37.88 -44.26 -0.93
N ARG A 167 -39.05 -44.54 -0.35
CA ARG A 167 -39.35 -44.20 1.05
C ARG A 167 -38.43 -44.92 2.02
N GLU A 168 -38.18 -46.21 1.80
CA GLU A 168 -37.24 -46.98 2.62
C GLU A 168 -35.82 -46.46 2.52
N MET A 169 -35.35 -46.15 1.31
CA MET A 169 -34.04 -45.52 1.09
C MET A 169 -33.91 -44.17 1.80
N LEU A 170 -34.95 -43.33 1.75
CA LEU A 170 -34.94 -42.04 2.44
C LEU A 170 -34.92 -42.23 3.96
N CYS A 171 -35.70 -43.17 4.50
CA CYS A 171 -35.72 -43.47 5.92
C CYS A 171 -34.40 -44.05 6.43
N SER A 172 -33.73 -44.91 5.66
CA SER A 172 -32.42 -45.44 6.03
C SER A 172 -31.35 -44.36 5.95
N TRP A 173 -31.39 -43.50 4.93
CA TRP A 173 -30.48 -42.37 4.79
C TRP A 173 -30.59 -41.39 5.97
N GLN A 174 -31.81 -41.04 6.38
CA GLN A 174 -32.03 -40.16 7.54
C GLN A 174 -31.55 -40.75 8.87
N LYS A 175 -31.52 -42.08 9.01
CA LYS A 175 -31.00 -42.76 10.20
C LYS A 175 -29.46 -42.86 10.23
N SER A 176 -28.82 -42.73 9.07
CA SER A 176 -27.36 -42.78 8.93
C SER A 176 -26.67 -41.42 9.10
N ARG A 177 -27.45 -40.36 9.34
CA ARG A 177 -27.01 -38.98 9.52
C ARG A 177 -27.03 -38.62 11.00
#